data_AF-A0A3D3FE69-F1
#
_entry.id   AF-A0A3D3FE69-F1
#
_cell.length_a   1.000
_cell.length_b   1.000
_cell.length_c   1.000
_cell.angle_alpha   90.00
_cell.angle_beta   90.00
_cell.angle_gamma   90.00
#
_symmetry.space_group_name_H-M   'P 1'
#
loop_
_entity.id
_entity.type
_entity.pdbx_description
1 polymer ?
#
loop_
_entity_poly.entity_id
_entity_poly.type
_entity_poly.pdbx_seq_one_letter_code
_entity_poly.pdbx_strand_id
1 'polypeptide(L)'
;MEEHTIYRDIAERTNGDIYIGVVGPVRTGKSTFIKKFMDTVVIPNIDEEARKDRAVDELPQSAAGRTIMTTEPKFIPEQAVKVHIGDSASFSVRLIDCVGYIVPSALGYIEGDNPRMVMTPWFDDPVPFNMAAEIGTKKVITEHSTIGLVVTTDGSISDIPREEYEDAEERVIHELKEIHKPFIVLLNSVEPTSDAAVQLAKQLQTKYEVPVMPVNCLEMEEEQVKEILSKVLFEFPVQEIKVDMPHWISTLEKDHWLRAAVYQSIQQSASTVTCIREISRMTEQVASCEYVQKAGTSNIDLSTGKARVSVQLEHSLFYKVLGEKTGLSIESEEDLLSSMLNFAAMQKEYDKIKDAYHSVQETGYGIVMPGIDELT
;
A
#
# COMPACT_ATOMS: atom_id res chain seq x y z
N MET A 1 -6.24 10.65 -18.88
CA MET A 1 -7.23 9.74 -18.24
C MET A 1 -6.72 9.16 -16.92
N GLU A 2 -5.41 9.12 -16.65
CA GLU A 2 -4.83 8.63 -15.37
C GLU A 2 -4.80 9.69 -14.24
N GLU A 3 -4.96 10.98 -14.55
CA GLU A 3 -4.82 12.05 -13.54
C GLU A 3 -6.01 12.15 -12.57
N HIS A 4 -7.23 11.90 -13.03
CA HIS A 4 -8.43 12.02 -12.18
C HIS A 4 -8.63 10.81 -11.26
N THR A 5 -8.02 9.66 -11.58
CA THR A 5 -8.16 8.43 -10.81
C THR A 5 -7.43 8.50 -9.48
N ILE A 6 -6.21 9.08 -9.43
CA ILE A 6 -5.41 9.15 -8.19
C ILE A 6 -6.16 9.89 -7.08
N TYR A 7 -6.73 11.07 -7.40
CA TYR A 7 -7.47 11.88 -6.44
C TYR A 7 -8.77 11.24 -5.97
N ARG A 8 -9.44 10.50 -6.86
CA ARG A 8 -10.62 9.72 -6.47
C ARG A 8 -10.24 8.56 -5.55
N ASP A 9 -9.19 7.82 -5.90
CA ASP A 9 -8.77 6.64 -5.15
C ASP A 9 -8.34 7.03 -3.73
N ILE A 10 -7.59 8.13 -3.57
CA ILE A 10 -7.20 8.65 -2.25
C ILE A 10 -8.41 9.18 -1.46
N ALA A 11 -9.37 9.82 -2.13
CA ALA A 11 -10.59 10.29 -1.49
C ALA A 11 -11.41 9.11 -0.97
N GLU A 12 -11.67 8.10 -1.80
CA GLU A 12 -12.38 6.89 -1.39
C GLU A 12 -11.64 6.16 -0.26
N ARG A 13 -10.31 6.08 -0.35
CA ARG A 13 -9.47 5.45 0.68
C ARG A 13 -9.53 6.15 2.04
N THR A 14 -9.66 7.48 2.01
CA THR A 14 -9.71 8.34 3.20
C THR A 14 -11.15 8.73 3.59
N ASN A 15 -12.15 8.09 2.98
CA ASN A 15 -13.57 8.37 3.21
C ASN A 15 -13.97 9.84 2.96
N GLY A 16 -13.31 10.47 1.99
CA GLY A 16 -13.56 11.82 1.51
C GLY A 16 -12.72 12.90 2.19
N ASP A 17 -11.96 12.59 3.25
CA ASP A 17 -11.18 13.57 4.00
C ASP A 17 -9.67 13.22 4.04
N ILE A 18 -8.89 14.00 3.30
CA ILE A 18 -7.44 13.84 3.18
C ILE A 18 -6.76 14.76 4.20
N TYR A 19 -6.29 14.16 5.30
CA TYR A 19 -5.49 14.82 6.34
C TYR A 19 -4.01 14.47 6.18
N ILE A 20 -3.21 15.43 5.74
CA ILE A 20 -1.79 15.23 5.47
C ILE A 20 -0.97 15.80 6.63
N GLY A 21 -0.34 14.92 7.41
CA GLY A 21 0.61 15.31 8.44
C GLY A 21 1.99 15.53 7.83
N VAL A 22 2.45 16.78 7.76
CA VAL A 22 3.78 17.14 7.26
C VAL A 22 4.75 17.20 8.42
N VAL A 23 5.75 16.32 8.42
CA VAL A 23 6.60 16.00 9.56
C VAL A 23 8.06 15.92 9.14
N GLY A 24 8.98 15.94 10.09
CA GLY A 24 10.41 15.85 9.82
C GLY A 24 11.22 16.96 10.48
N PRO A 25 12.54 16.98 10.30
CA PRO A 25 13.43 17.89 11.02
C PRO A 25 13.13 19.38 10.79
N VAL A 26 13.52 20.25 11.71
CA VAL A 26 13.40 21.71 11.53
C VAL A 26 14.24 22.18 10.33
N ARG A 27 13.82 23.25 9.65
CA ARG A 27 14.50 23.82 8.48
C ARG A 27 14.69 22.90 7.26
N THR A 28 13.90 21.83 7.13
CA THR A 28 13.90 20.98 5.92
C THR A 28 12.99 21.50 4.79
N GLY A 29 12.26 22.59 5.03
CA GLY A 29 11.33 23.16 4.04
C GLY A 29 9.87 22.69 4.17
N LYS A 30 9.46 22.14 5.32
CA LYS A 30 8.06 21.73 5.59
C LYS A 30 7.03 22.83 5.25
N SER A 31 7.16 24.02 5.83
CA SER A 31 6.22 25.11 5.59
C SER A 31 6.25 25.62 4.14
N THR A 32 7.40 25.50 3.47
CA THR A 32 7.52 25.78 2.02
C THR A 32 6.74 24.77 1.20
N PHE A 33 6.86 23.48 1.51
CA PHE A 33 6.08 22.41 0.89
C PHE A 33 4.58 22.66 1.07
N ILE A 34 4.13 22.96 2.30
CA ILE A 34 2.70 23.20 2.60
C ILE A 34 2.17 24.38 1.78
N LYS A 35 2.91 25.49 1.76
CA LYS A 35 2.52 26.66 0.97
C LYS A 35 2.39 26.31 -0.51
N LYS A 36 3.39 25.61 -1.07
CA LYS A 36 3.39 25.25 -2.48
C LYS A 36 2.28 24.26 -2.83
N PHE A 37 2.02 23.28 -1.97
CA PHE A 37 0.91 22.34 -2.12
C PHE A 37 -0.44 23.08 -2.13
N MET A 38 -0.63 24.02 -1.20
CA MET A 38 -1.84 24.84 -1.13
C MET A 38 -2.01 25.71 -2.38
N ASP A 39 -0.96 26.41 -2.81
CA ASP A 39 -0.98 27.31 -3.98
C ASP A 39 -1.25 26.56 -5.29
N THR A 40 -0.71 25.34 -5.43
CA THR A 40 -0.78 24.57 -6.69
C THR A 40 -2.03 23.68 -6.77
N VAL A 41 -2.43 23.02 -5.68
CA VAL A 41 -3.50 21.99 -5.72
C VAL A 41 -4.78 22.44 -5.03
N VAL A 42 -4.69 23.13 -3.89
CA VAL A 42 -5.88 23.44 -3.09
C VAL A 42 -6.55 24.72 -3.58
N ILE A 43 -5.83 25.85 -3.50
CA ILE A 43 -6.33 27.21 -3.79
C ILE A 43 -6.95 27.37 -5.19
N PRO A 44 -6.39 26.80 -6.27
CA PRO A 44 -6.97 26.91 -7.61
C PRO A 44 -8.31 26.18 -7.75
N ASN A 45 -8.57 25.19 -6.90
CA ASN A 45 -9.70 24.27 -6.99
C ASN A 45 -10.75 24.53 -5.88
N ILE A 46 -10.73 25.72 -5.27
CA ILE A 46 -11.77 26.22 -4.34
C ILE A 46 -12.78 27.05 -5.13
N ASP A 47 -14.05 26.66 -5.10
CA ASP A 47 -15.12 27.38 -5.81
C ASP A 47 -15.47 28.74 -5.18
N GLU A 48 -15.43 28.85 -3.85
CA GLU A 48 -15.87 30.04 -3.12
C GLU A 48 -14.71 31.02 -2.85
N GLU A 49 -14.76 32.20 -3.45
CA GLU A 49 -13.71 33.24 -3.36
C GLU A 49 -13.42 33.65 -1.90
N ALA A 50 -14.44 33.79 -1.05
CA ALA A 50 -14.28 34.09 0.38
C ALA A 50 -13.61 32.96 1.18
N ARG A 51 -13.66 31.70 0.73
CA ARG A 51 -12.88 30.61 1.32
C ARG A 51 -11.45 30.60 0.80
N LYS A 52 -11.28 30.97 -0.47
CA LYS A 52 -9.97 31.10 -1.11
C LYS A 52 -9.11 32.14 -0.40
N ASP A 53 -9.66 33.33 -0.15
CA ASP A 53 -8.95 34.41 0.55
C ASP A 53 -8.56 33.99 1.98
N ARG A 54 -9.47 33.35 2.72
CA ARG A 54 -9.17 32.79 4.05
C ARG A 54 -8.08 31.74 4.02
N ALA A 55 -8.13 30.80 3.06
CA ALA A 55 -7.11 29.77 2.93
C ALA A 55 -5.73 30.36 2.63
N VAL A 56 -5.67 31.46 1.85
CA VAL A 56 -4.43 32.21 1.57
C VAL A 56 -3.91 32.92 2.84
N ASP A 57 -4.78 33.55 3.61
CA ASP A 57 -4.43 34.24 4.86
C ASP A 57 -3.93 33.28 5.95
N GLU A 58 -4.40 32.03 5.93
CA GLU A 58 -4.02 31.00 6.91
C GLU A 58 -2.70 30.30 6.59
N LEU A 59 -2.14 30.51 5.39
CA LEU A 59 -0.88 29.91 4.95
C LEU A 59 0.28 30.28 5.89
N PRO A 60 1.25 29.36 6.06
CA PRO A 60 2.42 29.68 6.86
C PRO A 60 3.23 30.77 6.12
N GLN A 61 3.62 31.81 6.86
CA GLN A 61 4.57 32.79 6.34
C GLN A 61 5.93 32.13 6.17
N SER A 62 6.29 31.80 4.93
CA SER A 62 7.61 31.28 4.58
C SER A 62 8.65 32.39 4.73
N ALA A 63 9.17 32.60 5.95
CA ALA A 63 10.28 33.50 6.18
C ALA A 63 11.59 32.74 5.96
N ALA A 64 12.53 33.31 5.19
CA ALA A 64 13.93 32.87 5.09
C ALA A 64 14.73 33.13 6.39
N GLY A 65 14.05 33.08 7.54
CA GLY A 65 14.60 33.37 8.86
C GLY A 65 15.27 32.15 9.46
N ARG A 66 16.37 32.36 10.19
CA ARG A 66 17.11 31.31 10.91
C ARG A 66 16.37 30.76 12.15
N THR A 67 15.27 31.41 12.56
CA THR A 67 14.52 31.12 13.78
C THR A 67 13.34 30.19 13.51
N ILE A 68 13.19 29.15 14.33
CA ILE A 68 12.02 28.24 14.31
C ILE A 68 10.76 29.05 14.70
N MET A 69 9.82 29.19 13.77
CA MET A 69 8.56 29.92 13.99
C MET A 69 7.42 29.02 14.48
N THR A 70 7.35 27.79 13.97
CA THR A 70 6.31 26.82 14.33
C THR A 70 6.59 26.24 15.70
N THR A 71 5.86 26.72 16.71
CA THR A 71 6.00 26.27 18.10
C THR A 71 4.92 25.28 18.53
N GLU A 72 3.84 25.18 17.74
CA GLU A 72 2.74 24.24 17.94
C GLU A 72 2.26 23.71 16.58
N PRO A 73 1.71 22.49 16.50
CA PRO A 73 1.12 21.97 15.28
C PRO A 73 -0.03 22.86 14.80
N LYS A 74 0.00 23.28 13.53
CA LYS A 74 -1.04 24.12 12.94
C LYS A 74 -1.78 23.36 11.85
N PHE A 75 -3.10 23.39 11.91
CA PHE A 75 -3.96 22.92 10.83
C PHE A 75 -4.12 24.00 9.78
N ILE A 76 -3.88 23.64 8.51
CA ILE A 76 -3.86 24.57 7.39
C ILE A 76 -4.61 23.93 6.22
N PRO A 77 -5.78 24.45 5.83
CA PRO A 77 -6.56 25.50 6.50
C PRO A 77 -7.17 25.04 7.85
N GLU A 78 -7.65 25.98 8.67
CA GLU A 78 -8.27 25.70 9.97
C GLU A 78 -9.49 24.80 9.81
N GLN A 79 -10.31 25.03 8.78
CA GLN A 79 -11.40 24.14 8.40
C GLN A 79 -11.02 23.39 7.13
N ALA A 80 -11.29 22.08 7.08
CA ALA A 80 -11.04 21.30 5.88
C ALA A 80 -11.79 21.91 4.68
N VAL A 81 -11.05 22.16 3.60
CA VAL A 81 -11.61 22.82 2.41
C VAL A 81 -11.95 21.75 1.39
N LYS A 82 -13.17 21.80 0.88
CA LYS A 82 -13.62 20.94 -0.20
C LYS A 82 -13.00 21.40 -1.51
N VAL A 83 -12.32 20.48 -2.16
CA VAL A 83 -11.63 20.68 -3.44
C VAL A 83 -12.35 19.85 -4.50
N HIS A 84 -12.56 20.46 -5.67
CA HIS A 84 -13.14 19.81 -6.84
C HIS A 84 -12.07 19.65 -7.92
N ILE A 85 -11.68 18.41 -8.23
CA ILE A 85 -10.68 18.13 -9.27
C ILE A 85 -11.37 17.53 -10.50
N GLY A 86 -11.65 18.40 -11.47
CA GLY A 86 -12.45 18.07 -12.65
C GLY A 86 -13.88 17.63 -12.27
N ASP A 87 -14.52 16.82 -13.14
CA ASP A 87 -15.91 16.39 -12.94
C ASP A 87 -16.07 15.13 -12.06
N SER A 88 -14.98 14.53 -11.59
CA SER A 88 -14.97 13.12 -11.14
C SER A 88 -14.66 12.89 -9.67
N ALA A 89 -14.11 13.87 -8.94
CA ALA A 89 -13.71 13.70 -7.55
C ALA A 89 -13.94 14.98 -6.74
N SER A 90 -14.50 14.81 -5.54
CA SER A 90 -14.60 15.87 -4.55
C SER A 90 -14.15 15.35 -3.19
N PHE A 91 -13.23 16.04 -2.54
CA PHE A 91 -12.69 15.64 -1.24
C PHE A 91 -12.33 16.86 -0.40
N SER A 92 -12.31 16.69 0.91
CA SER A 92 -11.85 17.71 1.84
C SER A 92 -10.35 17.53 2.06
N VAL A 93 -9.57 18.61 1.96
CA VAL A 93 -8.14 18.58 2.26
C VAL A 93 -7.85 19.41 3.49
N ARG A 94 -6.93 18.89 4.32
CA ARG A 94 -6.34 19.64 5.42
C ARG A 94 -4.89 19.18 5.63
N LEU A 95 -3.96 20.11 5.63
CA LEU A 95 -2.58 19.84 5.99
C LEU A 95 -2.36 20.16 7.46
N ILE A 96 -1.37 19.49 8.04
CA ILE A 96 -0.95 19.71 9.42
C ILE A 96 0.53 20.01 9.39
N ASP A 97 0.90 21.26 9.67
CA ASP A 97 2.30 21.65 9.85
C ASP A 97 2.73 21.22 11.26
N CYS A 98 3.44 20.09 11.35
CA CYS A 98 3.93 19.61 12.63
C CYS A 98 5.22 20.34 13.03
N VAL A 99 5.43 20.48 14.34
CA VAL A 99 6.68 21.06 14.84
C VAL A 99 7.83 20.14 14.43
N GLY A 100 8.86 20.73 13.82
CA GLY A 100 9.99 19.96 13.36
C GLY A 100 10.79 19.35 14.49
N TYR A 101 11.35 18.16 14.25
CA TYR A 101 12.31 17.56 15.17
C TYR A 101 13.57 18.42 15.19
N ILE A 102 14.03 18.74 16.40
CA ILE A 102 15.14 19.67 16.61
C ILE A 102 16.44 19.00 16.16
N VAL A 103 17.25 19.75 15.42
CA VAL A 103 18.63 19.38 15.07
C VAL A 103 19.62 20.27 15.85
N PRO A 104 20.82 19.76 16.18
CA PRO A 104 21.76 20.46 17.08
C PRO A 104 22.03 21.92 16.71
N SER A 105 22.30 22.19 15.43
CA SER A 105 22.65 23.52 14.92
C SER A 105 21.46 24.44 14.62
N ALA A 106 20.22 24.06 14.95
CA ALA A 106 19.05 24.92 14.75
C ALA A 106 19.01 26.06 15.79
N LEU A 107 18.87 27.31 15.35
CA LEU A 107 18.76 28.46 16.26
C LEU A 107 17.32 28.65 16.73
N GLY A 108 17.11 28.86 18.05
CA GLY A 108 15.83 29.30 18.61
C GLY A 108 15.14 28.38 19.62
N TYR A 109 15.73 27.24 19.99
CA TYR A 109 15.21 26.34 21.04
C TYR A 109 15.93 26.47 22.41
N ILE A 110 17.04 27.20 22.47
CA ILE A 110 17.79 27.53 23.69
C ILE A 110 17.70 29.04 23.92
N GLU A 111 17.33 29.44 25.14
CA GLU A 111 17.31 30.84 25.57
C GLU A 111 18.35 31.03 26.69
N GLY A 112 19.50 31.64 26.36
CA GLY A 112 20.67 31.67 27.25
C GLY A 112 21.36 30.30 27.29
N ASP A 113 21.42 29.68 28.47
CA ASP A 113 21.96 28.32 28.73
C ASP A 113 20.87 27.27 29.04
N ASN A 114 19.59 27.67 29.06
CA ASN A 114 18.47 26.79 29.42
C ASN A 114 17.56 26.51 28.21
N PRO A 115 16.93 25.32 28.15
CA PRO A 115 15.91 25.03 27.16
C PRO A 115 14.78 26.06 27.24
N ARG A 116 14.33 26.57 26.10
CA ARG A 116 13.17 27.46 26.06
C ARG A 116 11.96 26.72 26.60
N MET A 117 11.27 27.30 27.59
CA MET A 117 10.07 26.71 28.19
C MET A 117 8.84 27.26 27.49
N VAL A 118 7.85 26.40 27.22
CA VAL A 118 6.59 26.79 26.58
C VAL A 118 5.41 26.17 27.34
N MET A 119 4.30 26.92 27.37
CA MET A 119 3.02 26.34 27.74
C MET A 119 2.41 25.67 26.52
N THR A 120 1.79 24.51 26.73
CA THR A 120 1.09 23.78 25.66
C THR A 120 -0.25 23.29 26.19
N PRO A 121 -1.24 23.02 25.32
CA PRO A 121 -2.50 22.40 25.74
C PRO A 121 -2.35 20.96 26.25
N TRP A 122 -1.15 20.37 26.18
CA TRP A 122 -0.88 18.98 26.55
C TRP A 122 -0.40 18.80 27.99
N PHE A 123 0.01 19.89 28.65
CA PHE A 123 0.60 19.89 30.00
C PHE A 123 0.08 21.07 30.81
N ASP A 124 -0.20 20.86 32.09
CA ASP A 124 -0.65 21.91 33.00
C ASP A 124 0.50 22.87 33.42
N ASP A 125 1.75 22.38 33.38
CA ASP A 125 2.96 23.12 33.72
C ASP A 125 3.81 23.44 32.47
N PRO A 126 4.61 24.53 32.49
CA PRO A 126 5.53 24.81 31.39
C PRO A 126 6.51 23.67 31.20
N VAL A 127 6.63 23.18 29.96
CA VAL A 127 7.55 22.11 29.59
C VAL A 127 8.62 22.62 28.63
N PRO A 128 9.79 21.95 28.55
CA PRO A 128 10.80 22.26 27.56
C PRO A 128 10.25 22.19 26.13
N PHE A 129 10.64 23.16 25.29
CA PHE A 129 10.15 23.30 23.91
C PHE A 129 10.34 22.02 23.07
N ASN A 130 11.47 21.34 23.23
CA ASN A 130 11.74 20.07 22.55
C ASN A 130 10.72 18.99 22.91
N MET A 131 10.37 18.88 24.19
CA MET A 131 9.41 17.89 24.68
C MET A 131 7.97 18.22 24.22
N ALA A 132 7.60 19.50 24.28
CA ALA A 132 6.33 20.00 23.76
C ALA A 132 6.15 19.69 22.27
N ALA A 133 7.16 20.03 21.47
CA ALA A 133 7.19 19.79 20.03
C ALA A 133 7.03 18.30 19.71
N GLU A 134 7.79 17.45 20.40
CA GLU A 134 7.81 16.01 20.17
C GLU A 134 6.47 15.36 20.50
N ILE A 135 5.90 15.66 21.66
CA ILE A 135 4.63 15.07 22.12
C ILE A 135 3.45 15.59 21.28
N GLY A 136 3.46 16.89 20.94
CA GLY A 136 2.45 17.48 20.08
C GLY A 136 2.48 16.87 18.68
N THR A 137 3.66 16.75 18.07
CA THR A 137 3.83 16.13 16.76
C THR A 137 3.40 14.66 16.78
N LYS A 138 3.81 13.87 17.78
CA LYS A 138 3.41 12.45 17.88
C LYS A 138 1.89 12.29 18.00
N LYS A 139 1.22 13.07 18.85
CA LYS A 139 -0.24 13.00 19.00
C LYS A 139 -0.97 13.38 17.72
N VAL A 140 -0.59 14.50 17.12
CA VAL A 140 -1.26 15.02 15.93
C VAL A 140 -1.07 14.11 14.72
N ILE A 141 0.13 13.57 14.54
CA ILE A 141 0.38 12.54 13.53
C ILE A 141 -0.46 11.30 13.83
N THR A 142 -0.54 10.83 15.06
CA THR A 142 -1.22 9.56 15.36
C THR A 142 -2.74 9.69 15.20
N GLU A 143 -3.32 10.77 15.73
CA GLU A 143 -4.77 10.92 15.93
C GLU A 143 -5.47 11.75 14.84
N HIS A 144 -4.75 12.61 14.12
CA HIS A 144 -5.36 13.63 13.26
C HIS A 144 -4.91 13.64 11.81
N SER A 145 -3.92 12.83 11.41
CA SER A 145 -3.55 12.64 10.00
C SER A 145 -4.02 11.28 9.46
N THR A 146 -4.39 11.23 8.18
CA THR A 146 -4.60 9.96 7.46
C THR A 146 -3.33 9.51 6.77
N ILE A 147 -2.48 10.46 6.38
CA ILE A 147 -1.22 10.24 5.65
C ILE A 147 -0.08 11.01 6.32
N GLY A 148 1.11 10.42 6.38
CA GLY A 148 2.35 11.11 6.76
C GLY A 148 3.17 11.54 5.54
N LEU A 149 3.70 12.77 5.55
CA LEU A 149 4.73 13.22 4.63
C LEU A 149 5.96 13.64 5.43
N VAL A 150 7.04 12.87 5.31
CA VAL A 150 8.32 13.21 5.96
C VAL A 150 9.12 14.10 5.03
N VAL A 151 9.39 15.33 5.42
CA VAL A 151 10.25 16.25 4.67
C VAL A 151 11.63 16.30 5.31
N THR A 152 12.61 15.80 4.58
CA THR A 152 14.03 15.82 4.92
C THR A 152 14.81 16.63 3.88
N THR A 153 16.14 16.72 3.98
CA THR A 153 16.97 17.44 3.03
C THR A 153 18.31 16.76 2.79
N ASP A 154 18.90 16.99 1.61
CA ASP A 154 20.28 16.64 1.29
C ASP A 154 21.30 17.65 1.83
N GLY A 155 20.85 18.70 2.54
CA GLY A 155 21.67 19.77 3.09
C GLY A 155 21.89 20.95 2.13
N SER A 156 21.41 20.89 0.89
CA SER A 156 21.62 21.96 -0.10
C SER A 156 20.79 23.23 0.15
N ILE A 157 19.67 23.09 0.86
CA ILE A 157 18.70 24.18 1.08
C ILE A 157 19.02 25.07 2.30
N SER A 158 20.00 24.71 3.12
CA SER A 158 20.22 25.35 4.43
C SER A 158 21.68 25.31 4.87
N ASP A 159 22.07 26.20 5.78
CA ASP A 159 23.41 26.24 6.39
C ASP A 159 23.76 25.03 7.30
N ILE A 160 22.87 24.04 7.46
CA ILE A 160 23.07 22.87 8.34
C ILE A 160 23.49 21.67 7.49
N PRO A 161 24.57 20.94 7.86
CA PRO A 161 25.04 19.78 7.11
C PRO A 161 24.04 18.61 7.20
N ARG A 162 24.05 17.74 6.17
CA ARG A 162 23.17 16.57 6.06
C ARG A 162 23.20 15.66 7.29
N GLU A 163 24.39 15.45 7.84
CA GLU A 163 24.66 14.52 8.95
C GLU A 163 23.81 14.86 10.18
N GLU A 164 23.58 16.14 10.46
CA GLU A 164 22.75 16.58 11.58
C GLU A 164 21.26 16.25 11.42
N TYR A 165 20.80 16.00 10.19
CA TYR A 165 19.42 15.63 9.91
C TYR A 165 19.16 14.12 10.03
N GLU A 166 20.20 13.27 10.00
CA GLU A 166 20.07 11.81 9.96
C GLU A 166 19.38 11.26 11.20
N ASP A 167 19.83 11.65 12.39
CA ASP A 167 19.26 11.16 13.66
C ASP A 167 17.77 11.54 13.79
N ALA A 168 17.43 12.78 13.45
CA ALA A 168 16.06 13.27 13.52
C ALA A 168 15.17 12.62 12.46
N GLU A 169 15.67 12.42 11.24
CA GLU A 169 14.98 11.72 10.16
C GLU A 169 14.69 10.26 10.52
N GLU A 170 15.70 9.52 10.96
CA GLU A 170 15.59 8.10 11.31
C GLU A 170 14.56 7.89 12.42
N ARG A 171 14.56 8.78 13.41
CA ARG A 171 13.58 8.78 14.49
C ARG A 171 12.14 9.00 13.99
N VAL A 172 11.90 10.01 13.15
CA VAL A 172 10.55 10.28 12.60
C VAL A 172 10.03 9.08 11.82
N ILE A 173 10.89 8.50 10.98
CA ILE A 173 10.55 7.34 10.15
C ILE A 173 10.22 6.14 11.03
N HIS A 174 11.00 5.90 12.09
CA HIS A 174 10.73 4.82 13.04
C HIS A 174 9.37 4.99 13.73
N GLU A 175 9.09 6.19 14.24
CA GLU A 175 7.82 6.50 14.90
C GLU A 175 6.62 6.30 13.95
N LEU A 176 6.73 6.71 12.68
CA LEU A 176 5.69 6.49 11.66
C LEU A 176 5.46 5.02 11.34
N LYS A 177 6.53 4.22 11.31
CA LYS A 177 6.44 2.76 11.11
C LYS A 177 5.75 2.08 12.29
N GLU A 178 6.09 2.46 13.53
CA GLU A 178 5.48 1.90 14.74
C GLU A 178 3.96 2.12 14.79
N ILE A 179 3.48 3.27 14.33
CA ILE A 179 2.05 3.58 14.29
C ILE A 179 1.34 3.03 13.04
N HIS A 180 2.05 2.32 12.15
CA HIS A 180 1.53 1.78 10.88
C HIS A 180 0.81 2.82 10.00
N LYS A 181 1.27 4.06 10.03
CA LYS A 181 0.69 5.13 9.22
C LYS A 181 1.33 5.12 7.82
N PRO A 182 0.58 5.18 6.71
CA PRO A 182 1.16 5.28 5.38
C PRO A 182 1.94 6.60 5.24
N PHE A 183 3.19 6.53 4.79
CA PHE A 183 4.02 7.72 4.59
C PHE A 183 5.04 7.59 3.46
N ILE A 184 5.46 8.73 2.94
CA ILE A 184 6.57 8.87 1.98
C ILE A 184 7.58 9.89 2.51
N VAL A 185 8.84 9.73 2.13
CA VAL A 185 9.90 10.68 2.42
C VAL A 185 10.16 11.58 1.21
N LEU A 186 10.09 12.89 1.42
CA LEU A 186 10.45 13.91 0.46
C LEU A 186 11.85 14.44 0.81
N LEU A 187 12.81 14.17 -0.06
CA LEU A 187 14.18 14.67 0.05
C LEU A 187 14.24 16.04 -0.63
N ASN A 188 14.13 17.11 0.17
CA ASN A 188 14.14 18.46 -0.34
C ASN A 188 15.57 18.87 -0.74
N SER A 189 15.73 19.21 -2.01
CA SER A 189 17.01 19.57 -2.64
C SER A 189 16.83 20.76 -3.58
N VAL A 190 17.87 21.57 -3.72
CA VAL A 190 17.93 22.62 -4.75
C VAL A 190 17.99 22.00 -6.16
N GLU A 191 18.70 20.88 -6.31
CA GLU A 191 18.89 20.16 -7.58
C GLU A 191 18.45 18.68 -7.45
N PRO A 192 17.13 18.40 -7.43
CA PRO A 192 16.60 17.06 -7.18
C PRO A 192 16.95 16.03 -8.27
N THR A 193 17.33 16.48 -9.46
CA THR A 193 17.74 15.65 -10.60
C THR A 193 19.25 15.36 -10.62
N SER A 194 20.02 15.95 -9.70
CA SER A 194 21.47 15.69 -9.61
C SER A 194 21.75 14.23 -9.24
N ASP A 195 22.86 13.70 -9.73
CA ASP A 195 23.28 12.31 -9.42
C ASP A 195 23.43 12.10 -7.91
N ALA A 196 23.91 13.11 -7.18
CA ALA A 196 24.06 13.07 -5.73
C ALA A 196 22.70 12.93 -5.02
N ALA A 197 21.70 13.75 -5.38
CA ALA A 197 20.36 13.68 -4.79
C ALA A 197 19.66 12.36 -5.11
N VAL A 198 19.78 11.86 -6.35
CA VAL A 198 19.18 10.59 -6.76
C VAL A 198 19.85 9.40 -6.07
N GLN A 199 21.18 9.41 -5.92
CA GLN A 199 21.90 8.38 -5.18
C GLN A 199 21.51 8.38 -3.70
N LEU A 200 21.45 9.55 -3.07
CA LEU A 200 21.02 9.69 -1.68
C LEU A 200 19.59 9.18 -1.50
N ALA A 201 18.67 9.55 -2.38
CA ALA A 201 17.29 9.05 -2.34
C ALA A 201 17.23 7.52 -2.40
N LYS A 202 18.01 6.88 -3.28
CA LYS A 202 18.09 5.41 -3.37
C LYS A 202 18.67 4.76 -2.11
N GLN A 203 19.70 5.38 -1.53
CA GLN A 203 20.29 4.92 -0.27
C GLN A 203 19.28 4.98 0.87
N LEU A 204 18.57 6.10 1.03
CA LEU A 204 17.53 6.26 2.06
C LEU A 204 16.34 5.32 1.81
N GLN A 205 15.95 5.12 0.55
CA GLN A 205 14.89 4.16 0.19
C GLN A 205 15.27 2.73 0.56
N THR A 206 16.53 2.36 0.41
CA THR A 206 17.03 1.04 0.81
C THR A 206 17.16 0.93 2.34
N LYS A 207 17.70 1.96 3.01
CA LYS A 207 17.88 2.01 4.47
C LYS A 207 16.55 1.90 5.19
N TYR A 208 15.55 2.65 4.73
CA TYR A 208 14.27 2.78 5.41
C TYR A 208 13.16 1.95 4.79
N GLU A 209 13.37 1.26 3.67
CA GLU A 209 12.34 0.47 2.98
C GLU A 209 11.03 1.24 2.73
N VAL A 210 11.13 2.54 2.44
CA VAL A 210 10.00 3.44 2.15
C VAL A 210 10.33 4.27 0.91
N PRO A 211 9.32 4.76 0.16
CA PRO A 211 9.62 5.53 -1.03
C PRO A 211 10.27 6.85 -0.61
N VAL A 212 11.36 7.20 -1.30
CA VAL A 212 12.04 8.49 -1.13
C VAL A 212 12.02 9.22 -2.46
N MET A 213 11.49 10.44 -2.46
CA MET A 213 11.37 11.25 -3.67
C MET A 213 12.19 12.53 -3.51
N PRO A 214 13.24 12.72 -4.34
CA PRO A 214 13.94 13.99 -4.38
C PRO A 214 13.05 15.05 -5.04
N VAL A 215 12.83 16.17 -4.36
CA VAL A 215 11.98 17.27 -4.83
C VAL A 215 12.59 18.61 -4.48
N ASN A 216 12.28 19.63 -5.29
CA ASN A 216 12.52 21.02 -4.89
C ASN A 216 11.19 21.60 -4.40
N CYS A 217 11.05 21.82 -3.09
CA CYS A 217 9.79 22.29 -2.53
C CYS A 217 9.40 23.72 -2.96
N LEU A 218 10.35 24.53 -3.42
CA LEU A 218 10.07 25.89 -3.90
C LEU A 218 9.50 25.90 -5.32
N GLU A 219 10.07 25.04 -6.18
CA GLU A 219 9.76 24.97 -7.61
C GLU A 219 8.76 23.86 -7.95
N MET A 220 8.13 23.27 -6.94
CA MET A 220 7.28 22.10 -7.13
C MET A 220 6.06 22.36 -8.01
N GLU A 221 5.82 21.50 -8.99
CA GLU A 221 4.68 21.58 -9.89
C GLU A 221 3.57 20.58 -9.52
N GLU A 222 2.38 20.75 -10.12
CA GLU A 222 1.22 19.90 -9.84
C GLU A 222 1.51 18.42 -10.17
N GLU A 223 2.28 18.16 -11.23
CA GLU A 223 2.67 16.80 -11.63
C GLU A 223 3.49 16.09 -10.54
N GLN A 224 4.41 16.79 -9.89
CA GLN A 224 5.18 16.24 -8.78
C GLN A 224 4.30 15.96 -7.56
N VAL A 225 3.32 16.82 -7.28
CA VAL A 225 2.34 16.55 -6.20
C VAL A 225 1.51 15.31 -6.51
N LYS A 226 1.06 15.13 -7.77
CA LYS A 226 0.36 13.91 -8.21
C LYS A 226 1.22 12.67 -8.01
N GLU A 227 2.50 12.73 -8.35
CA GLU A 227 3.43 11.61 -8.15
C GLU A 227 3.59 11.27 -6.66
N ILE A 228 3.70 12.29 -5.79
CA ILE A 228 3.75 12.10 -4.33
C ILE A 228 2.50 11.36 -3.85
N LEU A 229 1.31 11.84 -4.20
CA LEU A 229 0.05 11.23 -3.78
C LEU A 229 -0.12 9.81 -4.34
N SER A 230 0.30 9.58 -5.58
CA SER A 230 0.31 8.24 -6.19
C SER A 230 1.19 7.27 -5.39
N LYS A 231 2.42 7.67 -5.05
CA LYS A 231 3.31 6.83 -4.22
C LYS A 231 2.73 6.57 -2.83
N VAL A 232 2.08 7.57 -2.23
CA VAL A 232 1.38 7.39 -0.94
C VAL A 232 0.27 6.35 -1.04
N LEU A 233 -0.48 6.28 -2.15
CA LEU A 233 -1.52 5.25 -2.34
C LEU A 233 -0.98 3.83 -2.21
N PHE A 234 0.24 3.57 -2.68
CA PHE A 234 0.89 2.26 -2.58
C PHE A 234 1.38 1.92 -1.16
N GLU A 235 1.49 2.91 -0.27
CA GLU A 235 1.87 2.72 1.13
C GLU A 235 0.68 2.42 2.05
N PHE A 236 -0.55 2.55 1.56
CA PHE A 236 -1.72 2.17 2.35
C PHE A 236 -1.71 0.66 2.67
N PRO A 237 -2.23 0.27 3.84
CA PRO A 237 -2.26 -1.13 4.24
C PRO A 237 -3.18 -1.96 3.34
N VAL A 238 -2.79 -3.18 3.02
CA VAL A 238 -3.67 -4.06 2.23
C VAL A 238 -4.83 -4.53 3.11
N GLN A 239 -6.07 -4.40 2.62
CA GLN A 239 -7.26 -4.82 3.36
C GLN A 239 -7.66 -6.26 3.02
N GLU A 240 -7.52 -6.66 1.75
CA GLU A 240 -7.90 -7.99 1.28
C GLU A 240 -7.02 -8.42 0.12
N ILE A 241 -6.51 -9.66 0.16
CA ILE A 241 -5.81 -10.29 -0.96
C ILE A 241 -6.65 -11.48 -1.41
N LYS A 242 -7.20 -11.39 -2.62
CA LYS A 242 -7.87 -12.50 -3.29
C LYS A 242 -6.88 -13.24 -4.15
N VAL A 243 -6.78 -14.54 -3.94
CA VAL A 243 -5.92 -15.41 -4.73
C VAL A 243 -6.78 -16.28 -5.64
N ASP A 244 -6.68 -16.04 -6.94
CA ASP A 244 -7.32 -16.84 -7.97
C ASP A 244 -6.39 -18.00 -8.34
N MET A 245 -6.87 -19.23 -8.14
CA MET A 245 -6.15 -20.46 -8.41
C MET A 245 -7.06 -21.45 -9.15
N PRO A 246 -6.51 -22.46 -9.87
CA PRO A 246 -7.31 -23.47 -10.54
C PRO A 246 -8.31 -24.15 -9.59
N HIS A 247 -9.59 -24.15 -9.98
CA HIS A 247 -10.68 -24.63 -9.13
C HIS A 247 -10.52 -26.08 -8.67
N TRP A 248 -9.88 -26.93 -9.48
CA TRP A 248 -9.66 -28.34 -9.14
C TRP A 248 -8.78 -28.55 -7.90
N ILE A 249 -7.92 -27.58 -7.54
CA ILE A 249 -7.12 -27.65 -6.31
C ILE A 249 -8.05 -27.56 -5.08
N SER A 250 -9.10 -26.73 -5.18
CA SER A 250 -10.06 -26.54 -4.09
C SER A 250 -10.92 -27.78 -3.84
N THR A 251 -11.08 -28.64 -4.86
CA THR A 251 -11.78 -29.93 -4.75
C THR A 251 -10.94 -31.03 -4.10
N LEU A 252 -9.61 -30.85 -3.97
CA LEU A 252 -8.76 -31.82 -3.28
C LEU A 252 -9.03 -31.83 -1.78
N GLU A 253 -8.81 -32.97 -1.13
CA GLU A 253 -8.87 -33.08 0.34
C GLU A 253 -7.88 -32.11 1.00
N LYS A 254 -8.22 -31.65 2.21
CA LYS A 254 -7.39 -30.69 2.96
C LYS A 254 -5.98 -31.21 3.22
N ASP A 255 -5.85 -32.53 3.43
CA ASP A 255 -4.59 -33.20 3.74
C ASP A 255 -3.78 -33.58 2.48
N HIS A 256 -4.27 -33.24 1.28
CA HIS A 256 -3.56 -33.51 0.05
C HIS A 256 -2.26 -32.68 -0.01
N TRP A 257 -1.13 -33.35 -0.25
CA TRP A 257 0.21 -32.76 -0.24
C TRP A 257 0.32 -31.49 -1.12
N LEU A 258 -0.22 -31.53 -2.34
CA LEU A 258 -0.22 -30.38 -3.25
C LEU A 258 -1.02 -29.19 -2.72
N ARG A 259 -2.22 -29.45 -2.18
CA ARG A 259 -3.08 -28.39 -1.61
C ARG A 259 -2.38 -27.77 -0.40
N ALA A 260 -1.83 -28.59 0.48
CA ALA A 260 -1.10 -28.11 1.66
C ALA A 260 0.11 -27.24 1.28
N ALA A 261 0.95 -27.71 0.34
CA ALA A 261 2.15 -26.99 -0.08
C ALA A 261 1.83 -25.62 -0.71
N VAL A 262 0.85 -25.57 -1.63
CA VAL A 262 0.46 -24.32 -2.30
C VAL A 262 -0.17 -23.34 -1.32
N TYR A 263 -1.09 -23.79 -0.46
CA TYR A 263 -1.72 -22.93 0.54
C TYR A 263 -0.72 -22.41 1.57
N GLN A 264 0.24 -23.24 2.00
CA GLN A 264 1.28 -22.84 2.93
C GLN A 264 2.20 -21.78 2.30
N SER A 265 2.61 -21.96 1.04
CA SER A 265 3.41 -20.97 0.31
C SER A 265 2.70 -19.61 0.20
N ILE A 266 1.41 -19.64 -0.15
CA ILE A 266 0.58 -18.43 -0.22
C ILE A 266 0.45 -17.77 1.16
N GLN A 267 0.16 -18.55 2.21
CA GLN A 267 -0.04 -18.02 3.56
C GLN A 267 1.25 -17.41 4.13
N GLN A 268 2.40 -18.06 3.93
CA GLN A 268 3.70 -17.54 4.33
C GLN A 268 4.01 -16.23 3.61
N SER A 269 3.84 -16.19 2.29
CA SER A 269 4.09 -14.98 1.51
C SER A 269 3.14 -13.84 1.92
N ALA A 270 1.83 -14.13 2.04
CA ALA A 270 0.82 -13.15 2.44
C ALA A 270 1.03 -12.60 3.85
N SER A 271 1.58 -13.40 4.78
CA SER A 271 1.84 -12.95 6.16
C SER A 271 2.87 -11.83 6.27
N THR A 272 3.70 -11.67 5.25
CA THR A 272 4.72 -10.61 5.18
C THR A 272 4.21 -9.32 4.54
N VAL A 273 3.02 -9.34 3.93
CA VAL A 273 2.46 -8.20 3.21
C VAL A 273 1.72 -7.30 4.18
N THR A 274 2.21 -6.07 4.30
CA THR A 274 1.60 -5.01 5.10
C THR A 274 0.99 -3.92 4.22
N CYS A 275 1.67 -3.53 3.14
CA CYS A 275 1.22 -2.47 2.22
C CYS A 275 1.09 -2.94 0.77
N ILE A 276 0.39 -2.15 -0.06
CA ILE A 276 0.06 -2.52 -1.45
C ILE A 276 1.33 -2.73 -2.29
N ARG A 277 2.37 -1.93 -2.06
CA ARG A 277 3.67 -2.07 -2.75
C ARG A 277 4.28 -3.47 -2.61
N GLU A 278 4.06 -4.14 -1.48
CA GLU A 278 4.65 -5.44 -1.17
C GLU A 278 3.96 -6.61 -1.89
N ILE A 279 2.80 -6.39 -2.51
CA ILE A 279 2.08 -7.43 -3.26
C ILE A 279 2.96 -7.97 -4.40
N SER A 280 3.71 -7.10 -5.09
CA SER A 280 4.62 -7.55 -6.16
C SER A 280 5.65 -8.55 -5.64
N ARG A 281 6.27 -8.25 -4.49
CA ARG A 281 7.23 -9.15 -3.82
C ARG A 281 6.58 -10.45 -3.37
N MET A 282 5.34 -10.40 -2.86
CA MET A 282 4.57 -11.61 -2.54
C MET A 282 4.37 -12.48 -3.77
N THR A 283 4.01 -11.90 -4.93
CA THR A 283 3.80 -12.70 -6.14
C THR A 283 5.09 -13.38 -6.63
N GLU A 284 6.23 -12.71 -6.48
CA GLU A 284 7.54 -13.30 -6.79
C GLU A 284 7.88 -14.46 -5.85
N GLN A 285 7.59 -14.32 -4.55
CA GLN A 285 7.78 -15.40 -3.57
C GLN A 285 6.88 -16.60 -3.88
N VAL A 286 5.61 -16.37 -4.20
CA VAL A 286 4.68 -17.46 -4.57
C VAL A 286 5.13 -18.14 -5.87
N ALA A 287 5.66 -17.40 -6.84
CA ALA A 287 6.20 -17.94 -8.09
C ALA A 287 7.46 -18.79 -7.88
N SER A 288 8.17 -18.65 -6.75
CA SER A 288 9.35 -19.47 -6.44
C SER A 288 9.00 -20.89 -5.93
N CYS A 289 7.73 -21.17 -5.69
CA CYS A 289 7.27 -22.49 -5.28
C CYS A 289 7.37 -23.49 -6.43
N GLU A 290 7.91 -24.69 -6.17
CA GLU A 290 8.16 -25.72 -7.19
C GLU A 290 6.92 -26.19 -7.95
N TYR A 291 5.73 -25.99 -7.38
CA TYR A 291 4.45 -26.39 -7.99
C TYR A 291 3.79 -25.28 -8.80
N VAL A 292 4.30 -24.05 -8.69
CA VAL A 292 3.75 -22.85 -9.31
C VAL A 292 4.54 -22.53 -10.56
N GLN A 293 3.85 -22.52 -11.71
CA GLN A 293 4.43 -22.12 -12.99
C GLN A 293 4.55 -20.60 -13.09
N LYS A 294 3.52 -19.88 -12.64
CA LYS A 294 3.45 -18.42 -12.72
C LYS A 294 2.54 -17.86 -11.65
N ALA A 295 2.98 -16.80 -10.98
CA ALA A 295 2.12 -15.97 -10.16
C ALA A 295 2.24 -14.51 -10.60
N GLY A 296 1.15 -13.76 -10.49
CA GLY A 296 1.16 -12.35 -10.87
C GLY A 296 -0.05 -11.59 -10.36
N THR A 297 0.11 -10.28 -10.26
CA THR A 297 -0.99 -9.40 -9.85
C THR A 297 -1.92 -9.18 -11.04
N SER A 298 -3.18 -9.51 -10.86
CA SER A 298 -4.22 -9.38 -11.90
C SER A 298 -4.93 -8.03 -11.83
N ASN A 299 -5.21 -7.56 -10.61
CA ASN A 299 -5.79 -6.24 -10.38
C ASN A 299 -5.42 -5.73 -8.99
N ILE A 300 -5.21 -4.43 -8.85
CA ILE A 300 -5.07 -3.75 -7.55
C ILE A 300 -6.07 -2.61 -7.55
N ASP A 301 -6.98 -2.63 -6.57
CA ASP A 301 -7.86 -1.53 -6.27
C ASP A 301 -7.24 -0.70 -5.14
N LEU A 302 -6.66 0.46 -5.50
CA LEU A 302 -6.02 1.38 -4.57
C LEU A 302 -7.02 2.08 -3.64
N SER A 303 -8.26 2.26 -4.10
CA SER A 303 -9.32 2.92 -3.33
C SER A 303 -9.76 2.07 -2.13
N THR A 304 -9.98 0.78 -2.36
CA THR A 304 -10.42 -0.16 -1.33
C THR A 304 -9.26 -0.95 -0.70
N GLY A 305 -8.05 -0.86 -1.26
CA GLY A 305 -6.87 -1.62 -0.84
C GLY A 305 -7.06 -3.12 -1.01
N LYS A 306 -7.78 -3.51 -2.07
CA LYS A 306 -8.07 -4.90 -2.41
C LYS A 306 -7.20 -5.32 -3.58
N ALA A 307 -6.50 -6.43 -3.42
CA ALA A 307 -5.65 -6.97 -4.46
C ALA A 307 -6.18 -8.31 -4.94
N ARG A 308 -6.01 -8.57 -6.23
CA ARG A 308 -6.28 -9.86 -6.85
C ARG A 308 -5.00 -10.40 -7.47
N VAL A 309 -4.55 -11.53 -6.98
CA VAL A 309 -3.37 -12.27 -7.43
C VAL A 309 -3.83 -13.52 -8.15
N SER A 310 -3.27 -13.83 -9.32
CA SER A 310 -3.48 -15.10 -10.00
C SER A 310 -2.28 -16.01 -9.80
N VAL A 311 -2.56 -17.29 -9.54
CA VAL A 311 -1.55 -18.34 -9.38
C VAL A 311 -1.88 -19.46 -10.37
N GLN A 312 -0.93 -19.75 -11.24
CA GLN A 312 -0.97 -20.83 -12.22
C GLN A 312 -0.02 -21.92 -11.76
N LEU A 313 -0.54 -23.14 -11.63
CA LEU A 313 0.27 -24.32 -11.31
C LEU A 313 0.85 -24.95 -12.58
N GLU A 314 1.87 -25.78 -12.39
CA GLU A 314 2.40 -26.62 -13.46
C GLU A 314 1.33 -27.56 -14.04
N HIS A 315 1.18 -27.57 -15.37
CA HIS A 315 0.12 -28.31 -16.07
C HIS A 315 0.22 -29.82 -15.82
N SER A 316 1.43 -30.34 -15.64
CA SER A 316 1.70 -31.75 -15.34
C SER A 316 1.12 -32.21 -14.01
N LEU A 317 0.94 -31.29 -13.04
CA LEU A 317 0.41 -31.63 -11.71
C LEU A 317 -1.06 -32.05 -11.77
N PHE A 318 -1.84 -31.49 -12.70
CA PHE A 318 -3.24 -31.88 -12.88
C PHE A 318 -3.35 -33.37 -13.23
N TYR A 319 -2.58 -33.84 -14.22
CA TYR A 319 -2.57 -35.24 -14.65
C TYR A 319 -2.07 -36.16 -13.55
N LYS A 320 -0.99 -35.77 -12.87
CA LYS A 320 -0.43 -36.53 -11.74
C LYS A 320 -1.46 -36.75 -10.63
N VAL A 321 -2.17 -35.70 -10.22
CA VAL A 321 -3.19 -35.77 -9.17
C VAL A 321 -4.40 -36.59 -9.62
N LEU A 322 -4.79 -36.47 -10.89
CA LEU A 322 -5.88 -37.27 -11.45
C LEU A 322 -5.51 -38.77 -11.46
N GLY A 323 -4.28 -39.10 -11.85
CA GLY A 323 -3.78 -40.47 -11.81
C GLY A 323 -3.72 -41.03 -10.40
N GLU A 324 -3.23 -40.26 -9.43
CA GLU A 324 -3.20 -40.63 -8.00
C GLU A 324 -4.61 -40.94 -7.45
N LYS A 325 -5.62 -40.13 -7.79
CA LYS A 325 -6.99 -40.30 -7.28
C LYS A 325 -7.79 -41.38 -8.00
N THR A 326 -7.56 -41.57 -9.30
CA THR A 326 -8.28 -42.58 -10.09
C THR A 326 -7.61 -43.95 -10.05
N GLY A 327 -6.34 -44.02 -9.64
CA GLY A 327 -5.51 -45.22 -9.74
C GLY A 327 -5.09 -45.55 -11.18
N LEU A 328 -5.29 -44.61 -12.11
CA LEU A 328 -4.94 -44.77 -13.52
C LEU A 328 -3.62 -44.04 -13.83
N SER A 329 -2.83 -44.58 -14.77
CA SER A 329 -1.65 -43.89 -15.27
C SER A 329 -2.08 -42.82 -16.28
N ILE A 330 -2.31 -41.60 -15.80
CA ILE A 330 -2.65 -40.45 -16.65
C ILE A 330 -1.47 -39.48 -16.60
N GLU A 331 -0.69 -39.42 -17.68
CA GLU A 331 0.49 -38.54 -17.77
C GLU A 331 0.28 -37.39 -18.77
N SER A 332 -0.76 -37.48 -19.62
CA SER A 332 -1.03 -36.51 -20.68
C SER A 332 -2.53 -36.32 -20.98
N GLU A 333 -2.83 -35.34 -21.83
CA GLU A 333 -4.18 -35.09 -22.38
C GLU A 333 -4.71 -36.27 -23.21
N GLU A 334 -3.81 -36.98 -23.90
CA GLU A 334 -4.16 -38.15 -24.71
C GLU A 334 -4.56 -39.34 -23.83
N ASP A 335 -3.85 -39.55 -22.72
CA ASP A 335 -4.17 -40.60 -21.74
C ASP A 335 -5.51 -40.33 -21.06
N LEU A 336 -5.77 -39.06 -20.74
CA LEU A 336 -7.03 -38.62 -20.16
C LEU A 336 -8.20 -38.87 -21.11
N LEU A 337 -8.07 -38.48 -22.38
CA LEU A 337 -9.09 -38.69 -23.40
C LEU A 337 -9.35 -40.19 -23.60
N SER A 338 -8.29 -40.99 -23.73
CA SER A 338 -8.38 -42.44 -23.90
C SER A 338 -9.06 -43.11 -22.71
N SER A 339 -8.70 -42.70 -21.49
CA SER A 339 -9.33 -43.20 -20.26
C SER A 339 -10.82 -42.84 -20.19
N MET A 340 -11.19 -41.60 -20.55
CA MET A 340 -12.59 -41.17 -20.59
C MET A 340 -13.42 -41.92 -21.65
N LEU A 341 -12.85 -42.15 -22.84
CA LEU A 341 -13.51 -42.95 -23.87
C LEU A 341 -13.74 -44.39 -23.42
N ASN A 342 -12.74 -44.99 -22.76
CA ASN A 342 -12.87 -46.33 -22.17
C ASN A 342 -13.92 -46.36 -21.05
N PHE A 343 -13.95 -45.36 -20.16
CA PHE A 343 -15.01 -45.25 -19.15
C PHE A 343 -16.39 -45.10 -19.76
N ALA A 344 -16.55 -44.29 -20.80
CA ALA A 344 -17.84 -44.12 -21.48
C ALA A 344 -18.30 -45.42 -22.16
N ALA A 345 -17.38 -46.19 -22.74
CA ALA A 345 -17.67 -47.51 -23.30
C ALA A 345 -18.05 -48.51 -22.20
N MET A 346 -17.25 -48.60 -21.14
CA MET A 346 -17.55 -49.46 -19.98
C MET A 346 -18.84 -49.08 -19.29
N GLN A 347 -19.19 -47.80 -19.19
CA GLN A 347 -20.43 -47.34 -18.59
C GLN A 347 -21.64 -47.82 -19.41
N LYS A 348 -21.57 -47.77 -20.75
CA LYS A 348 -22.63 -48.31 -21.61
C LYS A 348 -22.81 -49.82 -21.44
N GLU A 349 -21.71 -50.56 -21.31
CA GLU A 349 -21.77 -52.01 -21.04
C GLU A 349 -22.30 -52.28 -19.63
N TYR A 350 -21.83 -51.53 -18.63
CA TYR A 350 -22.27 -51.64 -17.25
C TYR A 350 -23.76 -51.32 -17.10
N ASP A 351 -24.27 -50.30 -17.76
CA ASP A 351 -25.70 -49.93 -17.71
C ASP A 351 -26.60 -51.05 -18.22
N LYS A 352 -26.14 -51.88 -19.16
CA LYS A 352 -26.88 -53.08 -19.64
C LYS A 352 -26.96 -54.17 -18.58
N ILE A 353 -25.92 -54.33 -17.76
CA ILE A 353 -25.81 -55.42 -16.76
C ILE A 353 -26.15 -54.98 -15.34
N LYS A 354 -26.21 -53.68 -15.07
CA LYS A 354 -26.40 -53.07 -13.75
C LYS A 354 -27.66 -53.60 -13.06
N ASP A 355 -28.79 -53.63 -13.76
CA ASP A 355 -30.07 -54.05 -13.18
C ASP A 355 -30.07 -55.55 -12.85
N ALA A 356 -29.42 -56.36 -13.70
CA ALA A 356 -29.23 -57.77 -13.45
C ALA A 356 -28.28 -58.00 -12.27
N TYR A 357 -27.20 -57.22 -12.15
CA TYR A 357 -26.25 -57.31 -11.05
C TYR A 357 -26.90 -56.95 -9.70
N HIS A 358 -27.70 -55.88 -9.65
CA HIS A 358 -28.50 -55.54 -8.47
C HIS A 358 -29.50 -56.64 -8.11
N SER A 359 -30.18 -57.24 -9.11
CA SER A 359 -31.10 -58.35 -8.90
C SER A 359 -30.42 -59.58 -8.27
N VAL A 360 -29.18 -59.89 -8.67
CA VAL A 360 -28.37 -60.95 -8.06
C VAL A 360 -28.10 -60.66 -6.59
N GLN A 361 -27.74 -59.41 -6.24
CA GLN A 361 -27.46 -59.05 -4.85
C GLN A 361 -28.69 -59.13 -3.95
N GLU A 362 -29.88 -58.84 -4.47
CA GLU A 362 -31.13 -58.86 -3.69
C GLU A 362 -31.82 -60.23 -3.63
N THR A 363 -31.81 -60.99 -4.74
CA THR A 363 -32.63 -62.21 -4.90
C THR A 363 -31.82 -63.48 -5.17
N GLY A 364 -30.50 -63.35 -5.37
CA GLY A 364 -29.59 -64.48 -5.62
C GLY A 364 -29.44 -64.88 -7.08
N TYR A 365 -30.21 -64.27 -8.00
CA TYR A 365 -30.05 -64.44 -9.45
C TYR A 365 -30.46 -63.16 -10.19
N GLY A 366 -29.93 -62.95 -11.40
CA GLY A 366 -30.22 -61.78 -12.22
C GLY A 366 -30.23 -62.12 -13.69
N ILE A 367 -31.12 -61.46 -14.44
CA ILE A 367 -31.36 -61.73 -15.85
C ILE A 367 -31.03 -60.46 -16.63
N VAL A 368 -30.08 -60.55 -17.55
CA VAL A 368 -29.77 -59.47 -18.51
C VAL A 368 -30.68 -59.65 -19.72
N MET A 369 -31.55 -58.67 -20.00
CA MET A 369 -32.34 -58.67 -21.22
C MET A 369 -31.55 -57.96 -22.34
N PRO A 370 -31.45 -58.55 -23.55
CA PRO A 370 -30.76 -57.92 -24.66
C PRO A 370 -31.44 -56.61 -25.05
N GLY A 371 -30.62 -55.60 -25.34
CA GLY A 371 -31.12 -54.30 -25.81
C GLY A 371 -31.72 -54.41 -27.22
N ILE A 372 -32.57 -53.45 -27.58
CA ILE A 372 -33.21 -53.39 -28.92
C ILE A 372 -32.16 -53.41 -30.06
N ASP A 373 -30.97 -52.84 -29.82
CA ASP A 373 -29.87 -52.81 -30.79
C ASP A 373 -29.17 -54.17 -31.01
N GLU A 374 -29.30 -55.14 -30.08
CA GLU A 374 -28.70 -56.48 -30.16
C GLU A 374 -29.65 -57.53 -30.75
N LEU A 375 -30.89 -57.15 -31.04
CA LEU A 375 -31.93 -58.01 -31.63
C LEU A 375 -31.92 -58.00 -33.17
N THR A 376 -30.84 -57.50 -33.80
CA THR A 376 -30.72 -57.35 -35.26
C THR A 376 -29.65 -58.24 -35.87
#